data_AF-A0A250JB45-F1
#
_entry.id   AF-A0A250JB45-F1
#
_cell.length_a   1.000
_cell.length_b   1.000
_cell.length_c   1.000
_cell.angle_alpha   90.00
_cell.angle_beta   90.00
_cell.angle_gamma   90.00
#
_symmetry.space_group_name_H-M   'P 1'
#
loop_
_entity.id
_entity.type
_entity.pdbx_description
1 polymer ?
#
loop_
_entity_poly.entity_id
_entity_poly.type
_entity_poly.pdbx_seq_one_letter_code
_entity_poly.pdbx_strand_id
1 'polypeptide(L)'
;MPTPHRAAVVLSLAALLGGCHSEAPLDNQGMSGARLGEALIPEQPALADPCAGATGPGTYKGYTCGTSFHFITTESVSCQAALRKCTRKAEANPGTSFYCTWNDRLVYRKEVAAGACNPLVCQVSSGTGTYRGYICGSHNFITTNNIPCQYALDNCALNAANNPSRSFVCTWNGIEVFRKEQVPGSCNDLP
;
A
#
# COMPACT_ATOMS: atom_id res chain seq x y z
N MET A 1 30.05 8.69 -18.95
CA MET A 1 29.20 7.73 -18.23
C MET A 1 27.79 7.85 -18.82
N PRO A 2 27.27 6.83 -19.51
CA PRO A 2 25.95 6.95 -20.14
C PRO A 2 24.85 6.78 -19.08
N THR A 3 23.90 7.71 -19.07
CA THR A 3 22.66 7.67 -18.31
C THR A 3 21.81 6.46 -18.74
N PRO A 4 21.20 5.70 -17.81
CA PRO A 4 20.28 4.64 -18.22
C PRO A 4 18.99 5.30 -18.73
N HIS A 5 18.62 4.94 -19.96
CA HIS A 5 17.37 5.32 -20.57
C HIS A 5 16.19 4.88 -19.70
N ARG A 6 15.34 5.84 -19.31
CA ARG A 6 14.04 5.60 -18.68
C ARG A 6 13.13 4.93 -19.71
N ALA A 7 13.12 3.61 -19.76
CA ALA A 7 12.07 2.88 -20.48
C ALA A 7 10.79 2.90 -19.63
N ALA A 8 9.92 3.88 -19.90
CA ALA A 8 8.57 3.92 -19.36
C ALA A 8 7.64 3.11 -20.26
N VAL A 9 7.01 2.07 -19.72
CA VAL A 9 5.88 1.43 -20.39
C VAL A 9 4.65 2.26 -20.06
N VAL A 10 4.23 3.11 -20.99
CA VAL A 10 3.02 3.93 -20.88
C VAL A 10 1.87 3.14 -21.52
N LEU A 11 0.96 2.61 -20.71
CA LEU A 11 -0.32 2.11 -21.22
C LEU A 11 -1.27 3.30 -21.41
N SER A 12 -1.43 3.73 -22.66
CA SER A 12 -2.48 4.68 -23.07
C SER A 12 -3.72 3.90 -23.50
N LEU A 13 -4.88 4.14 -22.87
CA LEU A 13 -6.16 3.60 -23.33
C LEU A 13 -6.86 4.66 -24.21
N ALA A 14 -7.10 4.34 -25.48
CA ALA A 14 -7.94 5.13 -26.37
C ALA A 14 -9.41 5.05 -25.91
N ALA A 15 -10.02 6.20 -25.64
CA ALA A 15 -11.44 6.32 -25.37
C ALA A 15 -12.23 6.35 -26.69
N LEU A 16 -13.10 5.36 -26.90
CA LEU A 16 -14.14 5.42 -27.93
C LEU A 16 -15.38 6.10 -27.36
N LEU A 17 -15.85 7.10 -28.11
CA LEU A 17 -17.05 7.92 -27.89
C LEU A 17 -18.33 7.09 -27.88
N GLY A 18 -19.29 7.49 -27.05
CA GLY A 18 -20.67 7.01 -27.10
C GLY A 18 -21.55 7.74 -26.09
N GLY A 19 -22.18 8.83 -26.52
CA GLY A 19 -23.18 9.54 -25.72
C GLY A 19 -24.54 8.85 -25.76
N CYS A 20 -25.36 9.09 -24.73
CA CYS A 20 -26.82 9.13 -24.83
C CYS A 20 -27.40 9.85 -23.60
N HIS A 21 -28.21 10.89 -23.87
CA HIS A 21 -29.11 11.55 -22.93
C HIS A 21 -30.18 10.58 -22.41
N SER A 22 -30.63 10.76 -21.17
CA SER A 22 -32.04 10.61 -20.76
C SER A 22 -32.26 11.22 -19.38
N GLU A 23 -33.10 12.26 -19.31
CA GLU A 23 -33.73 12.78 -18.10
C GLU A 23 -35.03 12.00 -17.83
N ALA A 24 -35.36 11.77 -16.54
CA ALA A 24 -36.69 11.84 -15.90
C ALA A 24 -36.62 11.20 -14.46
N PRO A 25 -37.65 11.32 -13.60
CA PRO A 25 -37.94 12.46 -12.73
C PRO A 25 -37.91 12.09 -11.22
N LEU A 26 -38.06 13.11 -10.37
CA LEU A 26 -38.26 13.03 -8.92
C LEU A 26 -39.64 12.44 -8.58
N ASP A 27 -39.71 11.47 -7.66
CA ASP A 27 -40.84 11.37 -6.73
C ASP A 27 -40.51 10.57 -5.45
N ASN A 28 -41.34 10.78 -4.45
CA ASN A 28 -41.03 10.95 -3.02
C ASN A 28 -41.35 9.72 -2.13
N GLN A 29 -40.82 9.76 -0.91
CA GLN A 29 -41.26 9.11 0.36
C GLN A 29 -40.77 7.69 0.73
N GLY A 30 -40.28 7.58 1.99
CA GLY A 30 -40.72 6.49 2.87
C GLY A 30 -39.67 5.73 3.71
N MET A 31 -39.35 6.29 4.89
CA MET A 31 -39.11 5.59 6.17
C MET A 31 -37.87 4.71 6.45
N SER A 32 -37.32 5.01 7.63
CA SER A 32 -36.78 4.09 8.65
C SER A 32 -35.30 3.71 8.61
N GLY A 33 -34.55 4.32 9.54
CA GLY A 33 -33.74 3.59 10.51
C GLY A 33 -32.50 2.85 10.01
N ALA A 34 -31.34 3.50 10.09
CA ALA A 34 -30.10 2.85 10.53
C ALA A 34 -29.11 3.92 11.00
N ARG A 35 -28.58 3.73 12.21
CA ARG A 35 -27.41 4.46 12.72
C ARG A 35 -26.28 4.33 11.69
N LEU A 36 -25.60 5.44 11.43
CA LEU A 36 -24.36 5.49 10.65
C LEU A 36 -23.39 4.45 11.23
N GLY A 37 -23.27 3.30 10.56
CA GLY A 37 -22.26 2.31 10.87
C GLY A 37 -20.91 2.92 10.55
N GLU A 38 -20.04 2.98 11.55
CA GLU A 38 -18.60 3.17 11.33
C GLU A 38 -18.18 2.21 10.22
N ALA A 39 -17.68 2.78 9.11
CA ALA A 39 -17.09 1.99 8.05
C ALA A 39 -15.92 1.22 8.67
N LEU A 40 -16.15 -0.06 8.97
CA LEU A 40 -15.11 -1.02 9.30
C LEU A 40 -14.19 -1.05 8.08
N ILE A 41 -13.09 -0.30 8.16
CA ILE A 41 -12.02 -0.38 7.17
C ILE A 41 -11.61 -1.85 7.16
N PRO A 42 -11.70 -2.55 6.01
CA PRO A 42 -11.38 -3.97 5.95
C PRO A 42 -9.95 -4.17 6.41
N GLU A 43 -9.77 -5.05 7.40
CA GLU A 43 -8.45 -5.51 7.83
C GLU A 43 -7.77 -6.17 6.63
N GLN A 44 -6.68 -5.58 6.14
CA GLN A 44 -5.87 -6.15 5.06
C GLN A 44 -5.51 -7.61 5.38
N PRO A 45 -5.35 -8.49 4.38
CA PRO A 45 -4.97 -9.88 4.61
C PRO A 45 -3.80 -9.92 5.58
N ALA A 46 -4.00 -10.58 6.72
CA ALA A 46 -2.95 -10.75 7.71
C ALA A 46 -1.77 -11.41 7.01
N LEU A 47 -0.66 -10.67 6.87
CA LEU A 47 0.63 -11.22 6.45
C LEU A 47 0.84 -12.54 7.20
N ALA A 48 1.20 -13.61 6.47
CA ALA A 48 1.81 -14.78 7.08
C ALA A 48 2.79 -14.32 8.16
N ASP A 49 2.81 -14.97 9.35
CA ASP A 49 3.51 -14.48 10.55
C ASP A 49 4.79 -13.72 10.17
N PRO A 50 4.79 -12.37 10.33
CA PRO A 50 5.87 -11.55 9.79
C PRO A 50 7.18 -11.77 10.54
N CYS A 51 7.17 -12.52 11.64
CA CYS A 51 8.34 -12.96 12.38
C CYS A 51 8.71 -14.44 12.16
N ALA A 52 8.01 -15.15 11.27
CA ALA A 52 8.37 -16.52 10.92
C ALA A 52 9.83 -16.62 10.44
N GLY A 53 10.57 -17.54 11.05
CA GLY A 53 11.99 -17.79 10.78
C GLY A 53 12.96 -16.73 11.31
N ALA A 54 12.48 -15.68 11.99
CA ALA A 54 13.35 -14.67 12.58
C ALA A 54 14.03 -15.23 13.84
N THR A 55 15.36 -15.20 13.88
CA THR A 55 16.16 -15.64 15.02
C THR A 55 17.07 -14.52 15.51
N GLY A 56 17.36 -14.53 16.82
CA GLY A 56 18.30 -13.59 17.43
C GLY A 56 17.76 -12.18 17.62
N PRO A 57 18.58 -11.28 18.18
CA PRO A 57 18.27 -9.87 18.30
C PRO A 57 18.44 -9.12 16.97
N GLY A 58 17.77 -7.98 16.85
CA GLY A 58 17.88 -7.09 15.70
C GLY A 58 17.46 -5.66 16.02
N THR A 59 17.39 -4.84 14.98
CA THR A 59 17.07 -3.42 15.07
C THR A 59 15.62 -3.18 14.65
N TYR A 60 14.80 -2.75 15.60
CA TYR A 60 13.43 -2.30 15.39
C TYR A 60 13.41 -0.80 15.04
N LYS A 61 12.68 -0.44 13.98
CA LYS A 61 12.38 0.95 13.61
C LYS A 61 10.87 1.12 13.47
N GLY A 62 10.33 2.21 14.02
CA GLY A 62 8.90 2.50 13.96
C GLY A 62 8.62 3.90 13.39
N TYR A 63 7.64 3.96 12.48
CA TYR A 63 7.25 5.18 11.77
C TYR A 63 5.73 5.38 11.83
N THR A 64 5.29 6.64 11.91
CA THR A 64 3.90 7.00 11.56
C THR A 64 3.84 7.38 10.09
N CYS A 65 2.86 6.85 9.37
CA CYS A 65 2.69 7.16 7.94
C CYS A 65 1.99 8.51 7.74
N GLY A 66 2.22 9.13 6.59
CA GLY A 66 1.79 10.50 6.28
C GLY A 66 2.92 11.51 6.44
N THR A 67 3.34 11.81 7.67
CA THR A 67 4.51 12.69 7.93
C THR A 67 5.84 11.96 7.81
N SER A 68 5.82 10.64 7.57
CA SER A 68 6.99 9.77 7.59
C SER A 68 7.83 9.93 8.87
N PHE A 69 7.18 10.28 9.99
CA PHE A 69 7.87 10.57 11.25
C PHE A 69 8.42 9.28 11.88
N HIS A 70 9.74 9.25 12.04
CA HIS A 70 10.46 8.18 12.72
C HIS A 70 10.39 8.40 14.23
N PHE A 71 9.64 7.56 14.94
CA PHE A 71 9.40 7.75 16.38
C PHE A 71 10.28 6.88 17.28
N ILE A 72 10.92 5.83 16.74
CA ILE A 72 11.77 4.95 17.55
C ILE A 72 12.79 4.18 16.71
N THR A 73 14.00 4.06 17.24
CA THR A 73 14.95 2.98 16.93
C THR A 73 15.20 2.22 18.23
N THR A 74 15.16 0.90 18.18
CA THR A 74 15.57 0.06 19.32
C THR A 74 16.41 -1.08 18.82
N GLU A 75 17.65 -1.13 19.26
CA GLU A 75 18.57 -2.21 18.97
C GLU A 75 18.37 -3.37 19.93
N SER A 76 18.92 -4.53 19.57
CA SER A 76 18.96 -5.71 20.43
C SER A 76 17.60 -6.23 20.88
N VAL A 77 16.58 -6.17 20.02
CA VAL A 77 15.23 -6.71 20.31
C VAL A 77 14.88 -7.88 19.41
N SER A 78 14.08 -8.83 19.89
CA SER A 78 13.55 -9.90 19.05
C SER A 78 12.46 -9.37 18.09
N CYS A 79 12.24 -10.07 16.98
CA CYS A 79 11.17 -9.73 16.03
C CYS A 79 9.80 -9.67 16.72
N GLN A 80 9.46 -10.67 17.55
CA GLN A 80 8.16 -10.69 18.25
C GLN A 80 7.99 -9.52 19.22
N ALA A 81 9.08 -9.08 19.86
CA ALA A 81 9.06 -7.90 20.72
C ALA A 81 8.86 -6.62 19.91
N ALA A 82 9.48 -6.51 18.73
CA ALA A 82 9.29 -5.40 17.80
C ALA A 82 7.84 -5.31 17.30
N LEU A 83 7.29 -6.44 16.82
CA LEU A 83 5.88 -6.56 16.42
C LEU A 83 4.94 -6.09 17.55
N ARG A 84 5.05 -6.69 18.74
CA ARG A 84 4.20 -6.34 19.90
C ARG A 84 4.32 -4.88 20.31
N LYS A 85 5.52 -4.29 20.25
CA LYS A 85 5.74 -2.87 20.54
C LYS A 85 5.00 -1.98 19.52
N CYS A 86 5.08 -2.32 18.23
CA CYS A 86 4.42 -1.57 17.19
C CYS A 86 2.88 -1.71 17.27
N THR A 87 2.37 -2.93 17.42
CA THR A 87 0.92 -3.19 17.56
C THR A 87 0.33 -2.40 18.72
N ARG A 88 0.94 -2.44 19.92
CA ARG A 88 0.46 -1.67 21.08
C ARG A 88 0.41 -0.17 20.82
N LYS A 89 1.38 0.38 20.07
CA LYS A 89 1.38 1.79 19.70
C LYS A 89 0.26 2.12 18.71
N ALA A 90 0.01 1.24 17.74
CA ALA A 90 -1.08 1.41 16.79
C ALA A 90 -2.46 1.28 17.43
N GLU A 91 -2.64 0.38 18.40
CA GLU A 91 -3.87 0.25 19.19
C GLU A 91 -4.15 1.50 20.03
N ALA A 92 -3.10 2.08 20.62
CA ALA A 92 -3.21 3.33 21.37
C ALA A 92 -3.48 4.56 20.49
N ASN A 93 -3.32 4.46 19.17
CA ASN A 93 -3.48 5.56 18.21
C ASN A 93 -4.26 5.09 16.98
N PRO A 94 -5.56 4.76 17.12
CA PRO A 94 -6.33 4.07 16.08
C PRO A 94 -6.47 4.87 14.78
N GLY A 95 -6.47 6.20 14.85
CA GLY A 95 -6.52 7.11 13.70
C GLY A 95 -5.17 7.41 13.06
N THR A 96 -4.11 6.71 13.46
CA THR A 96 -2.76 6.89 12.90
C THR A 96 -2.33 5.65 12.12
N SER A 97 -1.74 5.88 10.95
CA SER A 97 -1.13 4.82 10.14
C SER A 97 0.29 4.54 10.65
N PHE A 98 0.70 3.28 10.66
CA PHE A 98 1.98 2.83 11.18
C PHE A 98 2.71 1.92 10.21
N TYR A 99 4.03 2.08 10.18
CA TYR A 99 4.94 1.22 9.43
C TYR A 99 6.13 0.88 10.32
N CYS A 100 6.42 -0.41 10.49
CA CYS A 100 7.41 -0.88 11.44
C CYS A 100 8.25 -1.99 10.84
N THR A 101 9.57 -1.89 11.02
CA THR A 101 10.53 -2.86 10.51
C THR A 101 11.40 -3.44 11.62
N TRP A 102 11.89 -4.65 11.39
CA TRP A 102 12.92 -5.31 12.19
C TRP A 102 13.99 -5.85 11.25
N ASN A 103 15.25 -5.41 11.42
CA ASN A 103 16.34 -5.70 10.46
C ASN A 103 15.91 -5.44 9.00
N ASP A 104 15.24 -4.31 8.78
CA ASP A 104 14.69 -3.86 7.49
C ASP A 104 13.61 -4.78 6.87
N ARG A 105 13.20 -5.85 7.55
CA ARG A 105 12.00 -6.65 7.22
C ARG A 105 10.76 -5.95 7.77
N LEU A 106 9.71 -5.86 6.95
CA LEU A 106 8.39 -5.39 7.41
C LEU A 106 7.85 -6.35 8.47
N VAL A 107 7.58 -5.83 9.68
CA VAL A 107 6.96 -6.60 10.76
C VAL A 107 5.53 -6.18 11.08
N TYR A 108 5.18 -4.92 10.82
CA TYR A 108 3.82 -4.44 11.04
C TYR A 108 3.53 -3.26 10.11
N ARG A 109 2.36 -3.29 9.47
CA ARG A 109 1.80 -2.19 8.69
C ARG A 109 0.33 -2.05 9.05
N LYS A 110 -0.10 -0.82 9.28
CA LYS A 110 -1.52 -0.45 9.39
C LYS A 110 -1.72 0.87 8.67
N GLU A 111 -2.70 0.91 7.78
CA GLU A 111 -3.07 2.12 7.06
C GLU A 111 -4.50 2.51 7.41
N VAL A 112 -4.68 3.76 7.85
CA VAL A 112 -6.00 4.37 8.06
C VAL A 112 -6.58 4.84 6.72
N ALA A 113 -5.71 5.26 5.80
CA ALA A 113 -6.07 5.57 4.42
C ALA A 113 -5.17 4.76 3.49
N ALA A 114 -5.75 4.15 2.46
CA ALA A 114 -5.03 3.32 1.51
C ALA A 114 -3.83 4.09 0.90
N GLY A 115 -2.65 3.51 1.01
CA GLY A 115 -1.40 4.10 0.52
C GLY A 115 -0.75 5.13 1.44
N ALA A 116 -1.25 5.32 2.66
CA ALA A 116 -0.67 6.27 3.61
C ALA A 116 0.83 6.04 3.87
N CYS A 117 1.29 4.79 3.80
CA CYS A 117 2.69 4.42 4.02
C CYS A 117 3.52 4.32 2.73
N ASN A 118 2.95 4.59 1.55
CA ASN A 118 3.68 4.51 0.27
C ASN A 118 5.05 5.23 0.30
N PRO A 119 5.18 6.46 0.88
CA PRO A 119 6.47 7.16 0.89
C PRO A 119 7.55 6.49 1.75
N LEU A 120 7.19 5.59 2.67
CA LEU A 120 8.10 4.99 3.64
C LEU A 120 8.69 3.65 3.16
N VAL A 121 7.94 2.86 2.40
CA VAL A 121 8.27 1.45 2.13
C VAL A 121 9.65 1.30 1.49
N CYS A 122 9.96 2.16 0.51
CA CYS A 122 11.23 2.10 -0.20
C CYS A 122 12.36 2.92 0.43
N GLN A 123 12.09 3.80 1.40
CA GLN A 123 13.14 4.55 2.11
C GLN A 123 13.99 3.65 3.01
N VAL A 124 13.40 2.56 3.52
CA VAL A 124 14.06 1.62 4.44
C VAL A 124 14.48 0.32 3.75
N SER A 125 14.19 0.17 2.46
CA SER A 125 14.52 -1.01 1.67
C SER A 125 15.80 -0.78 0.87
N SER A 126 16.69 -1.77 0.80
CA SER A 126 17.93 -1.71 0.03
C SER A 126 18.04 -2.88 -0.96
N GLY A 127 18.93 -2.75 -1.95
CA GLY A 127 19.16 -3.77 -2.97
C GLY A 127 18.20 -3.70 -4.17
N THR A 128 18.18 -4.78 -4.95
CA THR A 128 17.30 -4.96 -6.11
C THR A 128 16.33 -6.12 -5.90
N GLY A 129 15.21 -6.08 -6.60
CA GLY A 129 14.13 -7.05 -6.41
C GLY A 129 13.20 -7.16 -7.61
N THR A 130 12.15 -7.96 -7.42
CA THR A 130 11.10 -8.18 -8.41
C THR A 130 9.93 -7.27 -8.14
N TYR A 131 9.69 -6.34 -9.05
CA TYR A 131 8.52 -5.48 -9.07
C TYR A 131 7.37 -6.14 -9.82
N ARG A 132 6.16 -6.06 -9.28
CA ARG A 132 4.92 -6.43 -9.95
C ARG A 132 3.89 -5.34 -9.74
N GLY A 133 3.29 -4.83 -10.82
CA GLY A 133 2.19 -3.88 -10.77
C GLY A 133 0.88 -4.54 -11.17
N TYR A 134 -0.18 -4.22 -10.44
CA TYR A 134 -1.52 -4.73 -10.64
C TYR A 134 -2.54 -3.59 -10.77
N ILE A 135 -3.46 -3.74 -11.72
CA ILE A 135 -4.70 -2.96 -11.76
C ILE A 135 -5.73 -3.75 -10.95
N CYS A 136 -6.28 -3.14 -9.91
CA CYS A 136 -7.18 -3.85 -9.00
C CYS A 136 -8.47 -4.28 -9.69
N GLY A 137 -8.93 -5.49 -9.34
CA GLY A 137 -10.06 -6.15 -10.00
C GLY A 137 -9.81 -6.54 -11.46
N SER A 138 -8.55 -6.56 -11.91
CA SER A 138 -8.23 -6.84 -13.31
C SER A 138 -7.06 -7.81 -13.48
N HIS A 139 -5.81 -7.33 -13.56
CA HIS A 139 -4.66 -8.16 -13.92
C HIS A 139 -3.34 -7.55 -13.43
N ASN A 140 -2.28 -8.38 -13.46
CA ASN A 140 -0.90 -7.91 -13.43
C ASN A 140 -0.57 -7.23 -14.76
N PHE A 141 -0.21 -5.94 -14.75
CA PHE A 141 0.13 -5.20 -15.97
C PHE A 141 1.63 -5.12 -16.22
N ILE A 142 2.46 -5.39 -15.19
CA ILE A 142 3.91 -5.36 -15.33
C ILE A 142 4.58 -6.29 -14.33
N THR A 143 5.65 -6.93 -14.78
CA THR A 143 6.63 -7.63 -13.94
C THR A 143 8.03 -7.21 -14.40
N THR A 144 8.85 -6.73 -13.48
CA THR A 144 10.23 -6.30 -13.78
C THR A 144 11.17 -6.83 -12.70
N ASN A 145 12.20 -7.55 -13.13
CA ASN A 145 13.20 -8.12 -12.22
C ASN A 145 14.39 -7.18 -12.04
N ASN A 146 15.13 -7.37 -10.95
CA ASN A 146 16.40 -6.70 -10.66
C ASN A 146 16.34 -5.17 -10.64
N ILE A 147 15.26 -4.58 -10.10
CA ILE A 147 15.14 -3.12 -9.97
C ILE A 147 15.18 -2.65 -8.51
N PRO A 148 15.69 -1.45 -8.23
CA PRO A 148 15.62 -0.84 -6.90
C PRO A 148 14.16 -0.63 -6.45
N CYS A 149 13.90 -0.74 -5.15
CA CYS A 149 12.56 -0.49 -4.59
C CYS A 149 12.02 0.88 -5.00
N GLN A 150 12.84 1.94 -4.87
CA GLN A 150 12.40 3.30 -5.21
C GLN A 150 11.94 3.41 -6.67
N TYR A 151 12.61 2.71 -7.59
CA TYR A 151 12.20 2.70 -8.99
C TYR A 151 10.84 2.01 -9.18
N ALA A 152 10.59 0.91 -8.45
CA ALA A 152 9.30 0.22 -8.47
C ALA A 152 8.16 1.14 -7.97
N LEU A 153 8.40 1.86 -6.86
CA LEU A 153 7.47 2.84 -6.30
C LEU A 153 7.18 3.97 -7.30
N ASP A 154 8.22 4.60 -7.85
CA ASP A 154 8.08 5.70 -8.82
C ASP A 154 7.32 5.25 -10.07
N ASN A 155 7.62 4.05 -10.59
CA ASN A 155 6.95 3.48 -11.75
C ASN A 155 5.45 3.23 -11.49
N CYS A 156 5.12 2.69 -10.32
CA CYS A 156 3.74 2.46 -9.94
C CYS A 156 2.97 3.77 -9.77
N ALA A 157 3.58 4.75 -9.07
CA ALA A 157 2.99 6.07 -8.88
C ALA A 157 2.73 6.77 -10.22
N LEU A 158 3.65 6.68 -11.17
CA LEU A 158 3.49 7.21 -12.52
C LEU A 158 2.29 6.56 -13.25
N ASN A 159 2.18 5.23 -13.22
CA ASN A 159 1.04 4.53 -13.83
C ASN A 159 -0.29 4.91 -13.18
N ALA A 160 -0.31 5.04 -11.86
CA ALA A 160 -1.48 5.44 -11.09
C ALA A 160 -1.91 6.90 -11.34
N ALA A 161 -0.95 7.78 -11.63
CA ALA A 161 -1.19 9.17 -12.02
C ALA A 161 -1.74 9.26 -13.45
N ASN A 162 -1.20 8.47 -14.38
CA ASN A 162 -1.67 8.41 -15.77
C ASN A 162 -3.06 7.77 -15.92
N ASN A 163 -3.51 7.02 -14.91
CA ASN A 163 -4.80 6.34 -14.90
C ASN A 163 -5.60 6.72 -13.64
N PRO A 164 -6.06 7.97 -13.52
CA PRO A 164 -6.58 8.51 -12.27
C PRO A 164 -7.82 7.77 -11.74
N SER A 165 -8.67 7.26 -12.65
CA SER A 165 -9.91 6.52 -12.32
C SER A 165 -9.69 5.05 -11.95
N ARG A 166 -8.44 4.57 -11.92
CA ARG A 166 -8.12 3.18 -11.60
C ARG A 166 -7.47 3.05 -10.22
N SER A 167 -7.74 1.91 -9.60
CA SER A 167 -7.08 1.46 -8.39
C SER A 167 -5.86 0.60 -8.74
N PHE A 168 -4.79 0.73 -7.96
CA PHE A 168 -3.51 0.07 -8.19
C PHE A 168 -2.94 -0.52 -6.90
N VAL A 169 -2.33 -1.68 -7.03
CA VAL A 169 -1.42 -2.26 -6.03
C VAL A 169 -0.13 -2.63 -6.74
N CYS A 170 1.00 -2.35 -6.09
CA CYS A 170 2.30 -2.74 -6.58
C CYS A 170 3.12 -3.35 -5.46
N THR A 171 3.85 -4.40 -5.81
CA THR A 171 4.70 -5.16 -4.89
C THR A 171 6.15 -5.11 -5.36
N TRP A 172 7.07 -5.17 -4.40
CA TRP A 172 8.49 -5.36 -4.61
C TRP A 172 8.96 -6.50 -3.70
N ASN A 173 9.51 -7.57 -4.30
CA ASN A 173 9.82 -8.82 -3.58
C ASN A 173 8.65 -9.37 -2.75
N GLY A 174 7.42 -9.19 -3.26
CA GLY A 174 6.20 -9.63 -2.57
C GLY A 174 5.74 -8.70 -1.44
N ILE A 175 6.47 -7.62 -1.13
CA ILE A 175 6.03 -6.60 -0.18
C ILE A 175 5.29 -5.52 -0.96
N GLU A 176 4.07 -5.18 -0.55
CA GLU A 176 3.36 -4.04 -1.13
C GLU A 176 4.14 -2.75 -0.90
N VAL A 177 4.52 -2.06 -1.99
CA VAL A 177 5.24 -0.78 -1.97
C VAL A 177 4.35 0.41 -2.31
N PHE A 178 3.24 0.17 -3.00
CA PHE A 178 2.31 1.20 -3.39
C PHE A 178 0.89 0.66 -3.43
N ARG A 179 -0.03 1.42 -2.86
CA ARG A 179 -1.47 1.23 -3.01
C ARG A 179 -2.16 2.55 -3.33
N LYS A 180 -3.13 2.51 -4.22
CA LYS A 180 -4.08 3.59 -4.49
C LYS A 180 -5.44 2.97 -4.76
N GLU A 181 -6.43 3.35 -3.99
CA GLU A 181 -7.80 2.87 -4.16
C GLU A 181 -8.74 4.03 -4.48
N GLN A 182 -9.55 3.87 -5.52
CA GLN A 182 -10.67 4.80 -5.79
C GLN A 182 -11.88 4.47 -4.92
N VAL A 183 -12.10 3.18 -4.65
CA VAL A 183 -13.12 2.68 -3.74
C VAL A 183 -12.42 1.82 -2.68
N PRO A 184 -12.62 2.08 -1.38
CA PRO A 184 -12.01 1.29 -0.32
C PRO A 184 -12.24 -0.21 -0.50
N GLY A 185 -11.17 -0.99 -0.40
CA GLY A 185 -11.19 -2.46 -0.54
C GLY A 185 -11.15 -2.97 -1.98
N SER A 186 -11.04 -2.09 -2.99
CA SER A 186 -10.96 -2.51 -4.41
C SER A 186 -9.83 -3.49 -4.73
N CYS A 187 -8.79 -3.52 -3.89
CA CYS A 187 -7.58 -4.30 -4.12
C CYS A 187 -7.39 -5.42 -3.09
N ASN A 188 -8.44 -5.83 -2.38
CA ASN A 188 -8.33 -6.83 -1.31
C ASN A 188 -8.04 -8.25 -1.83
N ASP A 189 -8.43 -8.56 -3.06
CA ASP A 189 -8.21 -9.87 -3.68
C ASP A 189 -6.84 -10.01 -4.40
N LEU A 190 -5.97 -9.01 -4.24
CA LEU A 190 -4.63 -9.01 -4.84
C LEU A 190 -3.55 -9.38 -3.81
N PRO A 191 -2.48 -10.05 -4.26
CA PRO A 191 -1.38 -10.49 -3.40
C PRO A 191 -0.59 -9.34 -2.77
#